data_AF-K2AN84-F1
#
_entry.id   AF-K2AN84-F1
#
_cell.length_a   1.000
_cell.length_b   1.000
_cell.length_c   1.000
_cell.angle_alpha   90.00
_cell.angle_beta   90.00
_cell.angle_gamma   90.00
#
_symmetry.space_group_name_H-M   'P 1'
#
loop_
_entity.id
_entity.type
_entity.pdbx_description
1 polymer ?
#
loop_
_entity_poly.entity_id
_entity_poly.type
_entity_poly.pdbx_seq_one_letter_code
_entity_poly.pdbx_strand_id
1 'polypeptide(L)' 'MDMNINERNSTIPAWLSEDLLKRVRVLYEPRYKRHLTQREVITIALNLTNLIEHFLKFKRRIDGI' A
#
# COMPACT_ATOMS: atom_id res chain seq x y z
N MET A 1 15.55 25.73 -13.06
CA MET A 1 14.53 25.16 -13.95
C MET A 1 13.87 24.03 -13.18
N ASP A 2 12.84 24.36 -12.43
CA ASP A 2 12.06 23.41 -11.65
C ASP A 2 11.08 22.68 -12.58
N MET A 3 11.48 21.47 -12.96
CA MET A 3 10.65 20.43 -13.60
C MET A 3 10.96 19.14 -12.80
N ASN A 4 10.03 18.29 -12.36
CA ASN A 4 8.74 17.91 -12.88
C ASN A 4 7.99 17.11 -11.78
N ILE A 5 6.93 17.68 -11.17
CA ILE A 5 6.00 16.93 -10.30
C ILE A 5 4.92 16.30 -11.19
N ASN A 6 5.27 15.37 -12.10
CA ASN A 6 4.23 14.69 -12.88
C ASN A 6 4.55 13.33 -13.51
N GLU A 7 5.55 12.59 -13.00
CA GLU A 7 5.76 11.19 -13.40
C GLU A 7 5.73 10.25 -12.20
N ARG A 8 4.61 10.26 -11.47
CA ARG A 8 4.22 9.14 -10.60
C ARG A 8 3.83 7.94 -11.47
N ASN A 9 4.82 7.38 -12.17
CA ASN A 9 4.75 6.03 -12.69
C ASN A 9 4.37 5.14 -11.50
N SER A 10 3.12 4.66 -11.50
CA SER A 10 2.61 3.75 -10.48
C SER A 10 3.18 2.37 -10.76
N THR A 11 4.51 2.27 -10.73
CA THR A 11 5.22 1.01 -10.92
C THR A 11 4.87 0.16 -9.72
N ILE A 12 4.19 -0.95 -9.96
CA ILE A 12 3.85 -1.92 -8.92
C ILE A 12 5.17 -2.32 -8.26
N PRO A 13 5.32 -2.13 -6.94
CA PRO A 13 6.54 -2.54 -6.26
C PRO A 13 6.82 -4.01 -6.52
N ALA A 14 8.09 -4.39 -6.73
CA ALA A 14 8.45 -5.77 -7.08
C ALA A 14 8.00 -6.81 -6.04
N TRP A 15 7.83 -6.41 -4.77
CA TRP A 15 7.32 -7.26 -3.71
C TRP A 15 5.79 -7.44 -3.74
N LEU A 16 5.06 -6.61 -4.48
CA LEU A 16 3.59 -6.61 -4.54
C LEU A 16 3.12 -7.50 -5.69
N SER A 17 2.96 -8.79 -5.40
CA SER A 17 2.46 -9.78 -6.36
C SER A 17 0.98 -9.59 -6.71
N GLU A 18 0.56 -10.16 -7.83
CA GLU A 18 -0.86 -10.15 -8.24
C GLU A 18 -1.76 -10.89 -7.25
N ASP A 19 -1.27 -11.95 -6.60
CA ASP A 19 -2.03 -12.66 -5.55
C ASP A 19 -2.31 -11.75 -4.35
N LEU A 20 -1.32 -10.95 -3.93
CA LEU A 20 -1.49 -9.97 -2.86
C LEU A 20 -2.52 -8.90 -3.26
N LEU A 21 -2.45 -8.38 -4.48
CA LEU A 21 -3.43 -7.42 -4.99
C LEU A 21 -4.85 -8.01 -5.00
N LYS A 22 -4.99 -9.28 -5.41
CA LYS A 22 -6.28 -9.98 -5.41
C LYS A 22 -6.84 -10.13 -3.99
N ARG A 23 -6.00 -10.50 -3.02
CA ARG A 23 -6.41 -10.57 -1.61
C ARG A 23 -6.85 -9.23 -1.07
N VAL A 24 -6.13 -8.15 -1.40
CA VAL A 24 -6.52 -6.79 -1.02
C VAL A 24 -7.90 -6.44 -1.62
N ARG A 25 -8.17 -6.77 -2.89
CA ARG A 25 -9.51 -6.56 -3.47
C ARG A 25 -10.59 -7.29 -2.69
N VAL A 26 -10.44 -8.60 -2.47
CA VAL A 26 -11.44 -9.43 -1.77
C VAL A 26 -11.74 -8.90 -0.36
N LEU A 27 -10.73 -8.40 0.35
CA LEU A 27 -10.91 -7.87 1.71
C LEU A 27 -11.57 -6.48 1.74
N TYR A 28 -11.26 -5.61 0.77
CA TYR A 28 -11.62 -4.20 0.84
C TYR A 28 -12.83 -3.83 -0.03
N GLU A 29 -13.07 -4.49 -1.16
CA GLU A 29 -14.27 -4.23 -1.99
C GLU A 29 -15.58 -4.35 -1.21
N PRO A 30 -15.79 -5.38 -0.35
CA PRO A 30 -17.01 -5.46 0.46
C PRO A 30 -17.16 -4.29 1.44
N ARG A 31 -16.05 -3.77 1.95
CA ARG A 31 -16.05 -2.63 2.90
C ARG A 31 -16.42 -1.32 2.23
N TYR A 32 -15.92 -1.11 1.01
CA TYR A 32 -16.24 0.07 0.22
C TYR A 32 -17.56 -0.06 -0.56
N LYS A 33 -18.18 -1.25 -0.57
CA LYS A 33 -19.41 -1.57 -1.31
C LYS A 33 -19.31 -1.24 -2.81
N ARG A 34 -18.09 -1.32 -3.36
CA ARG A 34 -17.80 -1.06 -4.78
C ARG A 34 -16.55 -1.80 -5.22
N HIS A 35 -16.40 -1.96 -6.53
CA HIS A 35 -15.16 -2.44 -7.13
C HIS A 35 -14.04 -1.42 -6.99
N LEU A 36 -12.84 -1.91 -6.72
CA LEU A 36 -11.64 -1.10 -6.58
C LEU A 36 -10.80 -1.18 -7.85
N THR A 37 -10.41 -0.03 -8.36
CA THR A 37 -9.47 0.04 -9.48
C THR A 37 -8.09 -0.48 -9.05
N GLN A 38 -7.29 -0.94 -10.01
CA GLN A 38 -5.95 -1.43 -9.73
C GLN A 38 -5.09 -0.41 -8.97
N ARG A 39 -5.19 0.88 -9.31
CA ARG A 39 -4.49 1.97 -8.64
C ARG A 39 -4.91 2.12 -7.18
N GLU A 40 -6.19 1.99 -6.88
CA GLU A 40 -6.71 2.06 -5.52
C GLU A 40 -6.22 0.87 -4.68
N VAL A 41 -6.21 -0.32 -5.27
CA VAL A 41 -5.73 -1.53 -4.61
C VAL A 41 -4.24 -1.43 -4.28
N ILE A 42 -3.43 -0.94 -5.22
CA ILE A 42 -2.00 -0.66 -4.99
C ILE A 42 -1.85 0.37 -3.86
N THR A 43 -2.65 1.44 -3.89
CA THR A 43 -2.61 2.48 -2.86
C THR A 43 -2.95 1.92 -1.47
N ILE A 44 -3.97 1.07 -1.37
CA ILE A 44 -4.35 0.40 -0.12
C ILE A 44 -3.21 -0.49 0.38
N ALA A 45 -2.61 -1.29 -0.52
CA ALA A 45 -1.49 -2.16 -0.16
C ALA A 45 -0.29 -1.36 0.38
N LEU A 46 0.08 -0.28 -0.30
CA LEU A 46 1.17 0.61 0.13
C LEU A 46 0.88 1.25 1.50
N ASN A 47 -0.34 1.75 1.69
CA ASN A 47 -0.73 2.39 2.95
C ASN A 47 -0.70 1.39 4.12
N LEU A 48 -1.13 0.15 3.91
CA LEU A 48 -1.07 -0.91 4.92
C LEU A 48 0.38 -1.26 5.29
N THR A 49 1.25 -1.40 4.30
CA THR A 49 2.67 -1.63 4.54
C THR A 49 3.28 -0.51 5.36
N ASN A 50 3.05 0.75 5.00
CA ASN A 50 3.55 1.91 5.75
C ASN A 50 3.06 1.91 7.21
N LEU A 51 1.78 1.57 7.44
CA LEU A 51 1.22 1.48 8.78
C LEU A 51 1.92 0.39 9.60
N ILE A 52 2.13 -0.79 9.02
CA ILE A 52 2.83 -1.90 9.68
C ILE A 52 4.28 -1.52 9.96
N GLU A 53 4.98 -0.89 9.02
CA GLU A 53 6.35 -0.43 9.23
C GLU A 53 6.46 0.56 10.38
N HIS A 54 5.54 1.54 10.45
CA HIS A 54 5.47 2.50 11.55
C HIS A 54 5.19 1.79 12.88
N PHE A 55 4.23 0.87 12.88
CA PHE A 55 3.90 0.08 14.07
C PHE A 55 5.09 -0.76 14.55
N LEU A 56 5.80 -1.43 13.64
CA LEU A 56 6.98 -2.23 13.97
C LEU A 56 8.14 -1.37 14.47
N LYS A 57 8.40 -0.21 13.85
CA LYS A 57 9.42 0.75 14.33
C LYS A 57 9.06 1.27 15.72
N PHE A 58 7.79 1.61 15.94
CA PHE A 58 7.30 2.07 17.23
C PHE A 58 7.44 0.99 18.31
N LYS A 59 7.03 -0.25 18.00
CA LYS A 59 7.21 -1.39 18.89
C LYS A 59 8.68 -1.62 19.24
N ARG A 60 9.59 -1.64 18.25
CA ARG A 60 11.04 -1.76 18.49
C ARG A 60 11.56 -0.67 19.43
N ARG A 61 11.08 0.57 19.29
CA ARG A 61 11.46 1.68 20.17
C ARG A 61 10.95 1.51 21.60
N ILE A 62 9.77 0.92 21.78
CA ILE A 62 9.23 0.60 23.12
C ILE A 62 9.98 -0.57 23.75
N ASP A 63 10.27 -1.61 22.97
CA ASP A 63 10.93 -2.83 23.46
C ASP A 63 12.43 -2.62 23.78
N GLY A 64 13.01 -1.44 23.49
CA GLY A 64 14.31 -1.02 24.02
C GLY A 64 15.51 -1.86 23.57
N ILE A 65 15.49 -2.37 22.34
CA ILE A 65 16.69 -2.92 21.66
C ILE A 65 17.48 -1.77 21.02
#